data_AF-A0A9E6CZN8-F1
#
_entry.id   AF-A0A9E6CZN8-F1
#
_cell.length_a   1.000
_cell.length_b   1.000
_cell.length_c   1.000
_cell.angle_alpha   90.00
_cell.angle_beta   90.00
_cell.angle_gamma   90.00
#
_symmetry.space_group_name_H-M   'P 1'
#
loop_
_entity.id
_entity.type
_entity.pdbx_description
1 polymer ?
#
loop_
_entity_poly.entity_id
_entity_poly.type
_entity_poly.pdbx_seq_one_letter_code
_entity_poly.pdbx_strand_id
1 'polypeptide(L)'
;MKKLILPVLAFGIFAFTSCNSDDDSNDSENDCVTCDISSISTEYCDNGDGTATITAAGASQTITLPDGQSLSDYLDALDSSSDDVTCN
;
A
#
# COMPACT_ATOMS: atom_id res chain seq x y z
N MET A 1 17.59 -23.55 28.25
CA MET A 1 18.52 -23.53 27.09
C MET A 1 17.75 -23.96 25.84
N LYS A 2 18.09 -23.35 24.69
CA LYS A 2 17.54 -23.52 23.32
C LYS A 2 16.20 -22.78 23.10
N LYS A 3 16.23 -21.48 22.78
CA LYS A 3 16.50 -20.84 21.47
C LYS A 3 15.42 -21.18 20.44
N LEU A 4 14.34 -20.40 20.44
CA LEU A 4 13.42 -20.31 19.32
C LEU A 4 14.10 -19.46 18.24
N ILE A 5 14.38 -20.12 17.13
CA ILE A 5 15.04 -19.56 15.95
C ILE A 5 13.98 -18.77 15.19
N LEU A 6 14.22 -17.47 15.06
CA LEU A 6 13.50 -16.57 14.16
C LEU A 6 13.64 -17.11 12.72
N PRO A 7 12.55 -17.45 12.01
CA PRO A 7 12.67 -17.74 10.60
C PRO A 7 12.92 -16.42 9.87
N VAL A 8 14.12 -16.35 9.28
CA VAL A 8 14.49 -15.66 8.04
C VAL A 8 13.29 -14.97 7.37
N LEU A 9 13.24 -13.66 7.56
CA LEU A 9 12.43 -12.74 6.76
C LEU A 9 13.19 -12.51 5.45
N ALA A 10 13.18 -13.52 4.58
CA ALA A 10 13.52 -13.35 3.17
C ALA A 10 12.26 -12.84 2.49
N PHE A 11 11.97 -11.54 2.63
CA PHE A 11 11.03 -10.91 1.74
C PHE A 11 11.77 -10.50 0.47
N GLY A 12 11.28 -11.07 -0.61
CA GLY A 12 11.81 -10.96 -1.94
C GLY A 12 12.03 -9.51 -2.31
N ILE A 13 13.15 -9.31 -2.97
CA ILE A 13 13.43 -8.15 -3.80
C ILE A 13 12.35 -8.18 -4.89
N PHE A 14 11.21 -7.53 -4.67
CA PHE A 14 10.28 -7.24 -5.75
C PHE A 14 10.88 -6.08 -6.54
N ALA A 15 11.64 -6.47 -7.56
CA ALA A 15 11.99 -5.61 -8.66
C ALA A 15 10.76 -5.43 -9.54
N PHE A 16 10.10 -4.28 -9.44
CA PHE A 16 9.31 -3.70 -10.52
C PHE A 16 9.76 -2.22 -10.61
N THR A 17 10.62 -1.80 -11.55
CA THR A 17 10.27 -1.43 -12.94
C THR A 17 8.82 -0.98 -13.05
N SER A 18 8.45 0.25 -13.41
CA SER A 18 9.15 1.34 -14.07
C SER A 18 8.28 2.59 -13.92
N CYS A 19 8.91 3.75 -13.94
CA CYS A 19 8.31 4.86 -14.68
C CYS A 19 8.14 4.39 -16.13
N ASN A 20 6.91 4.19 -16.62
CA ASN A 20 6.66 4.02 -18.05
C ASN A 20 5.32 4.65 -18.40
N SER A 21 5.38 5.61 -19.31
CA SER A 21 4.27 6.14 -20.08
C SER A 21 3.34 5.03 -20.58
N ASP A 22 2.04 5.34 -20.67
CA ASP A 22 1.05 4.74 -21.57
C ASP A 22 1.07 3.20 -21.70
N ASP A 23 0.09 2.51 -21.11
CA ASP A 23 -0.95 1.78 -21.84
C ASP A 23 -1.84 1.02 -20.83
N ASP A 24 -3.15 1.01 -21.11
CA ASP A 24 -4.19 0.23 -20.46
C ASP A 24 -3.73 -1.16 -20.00
N SER A 25 -3.79 -1.42 -18.69
CA SER A 25 -3.78 -2.79 -18.18
C SER A 25 -4.72 -2.90 -16.97
N ASN A 26 -5.85 -3.52 -17.26
CA ASN A 26 -6.83 -4.05 -16.34
C ASN A 26 -6.18 -5.15 -15.47
N ASP A 27 -5.50 -4.74 -14.41
CA ASP A 27 -4.87 -5.63 -13.43
C ASP A 27 -5.78 -5.81 -12.21
N SER A 28 -6.63 -6.83 -12.29
CA SER A 28 -7.19 -7.43 -11.08
C SER A 28 -6.07 -8.15 -10.32
N GLU A 29 -6.06 -8.01 -8.98
CA GLU A 29 -5.34 -8.80 -7.97
C GLU A 29 -4.10 -8.18 -7.28
N ASN A 30 -3.95 -6.86 -7.30
CA ASN A 30 -3.43 -6.14 -6.12
C ASN A 30 -4.44 -5.01 -5.85
N ASP A 31 -5.09 -4.99 -4.68
CA ASP A 31 -5.99 -3.91 -4.30
C ASP A 31 -5.15 -2.65 -4.01
N CYS A 32 -4.62 -2.06 -5.08
CA CYS A 32 -3.93 -0.79 -5.07
C CYS A 32 -4.95 0.31 -5.37
N VAL A 33 -5.12 1.23 -4.43
CA VAL A 33 -5.98 2.39 -4.54
C VAL A 33 -5.11 3.63 -4.62
N THR A 34 -5.38 4.52 -5.57
CA THR A 34 -4.67 5.80 -5.66
C THR A 34 -5.49 6.88 -5.00
N CYS A 35 -4.89 7.59 -4.05
CA CYS A 35 -5.48 8.73 -3.39
C CYS A 35 -4.66 10.00 -3.65
N ASP A 36 -5.34 11.05 -4.04
CA ASP A 36 -4.77 12.39 -4.08
C ASP A 36 -4.90 13.02 -2.69
N ILE A 37 -3.77 13.38 -2.08
CA ILE A 37 -3.70 14.01 -0.77
C ILE A 37 -2.98 15.34 -0.93
N SER A 38 -3.65 16.48 -0.76
CA SER A 38 -3.01 17.79 -0.94
C SER A 38 -2.34 17.96 -2.31
N SER A 39 -2.98 17.43 -3.36
CA SER A 39 -2.46 17.35 -4.74
C SER A 39 -1.21 16.47 -4.93
N ILE A 40 -0.93 15.57 -3.98
CA ILE A 40 0.11 14.55 -4.10
C ILE A 40 -0.56 13.20 -4.33
N SER A 41 -0.34 12.63 -5.50
CA SER A 41 -0.78 11.27 -5.81
C SER A 41 -0.03 10.27 -4.93
N THR A 42 -0.80 9.54 -4.14
CA THR A 42 -0.35 8.54 -3.17
C THR A 42 -1.05 7.22 -3.46
N GLU A 43 -0.28 6.19 -3.73
CA GLU A 43 -0.78 4.85 -4.00
C GLU A 43 -0.74 4.01 -2.72
N TYR A 44 -1.81 3.28 -2.44
CA TYR A 44 -1.95 2.38 -1.30
C TYR A 44 -2.25 0.97 -1.81
N CYS A 45 -1.38 0.00 -1.55
CA CYS A 45 -1.54 -1.37 -2.00
C CYS A 45 -1.69 -2.33 -0.81
N ASP A 46 -2.75 -3.13 -0.77
CA ASP A 46 -2.92 -4.19 0.23
C ASP A 46 -2.00 -5.38 -0.09
N ASN A 47 -1.21 -5.84 0.88
CA ASN A 47 -0.27 -6.96 0.71
C ASN A 47 -0.89 -8.33 1.05
N GLY A 48 -2.16 -8.38 1.49
CA GLY A 48 -2.89 -9.60 1.85
C GLY A 48 -2.47 -10.25 3.17
N ASP A 49 -1.56 -9.62 3.93
CA ASP A 49 -1.01 -10.12 5.19
C ASP A 49 -1.35 -9.23 6.40
N GLY A 50 -2.28 -8.29 6.23
CA GLY A 50 -2.60 -7.26 7.23
C GLY A 50 -1.66 -6.06 7.18
N THR A 51 -0.88 -5.91 6.11
CA THR A 51 -0.07 -4.72 5.85
C THR A 51 -0.46 -4.08 4.51
N ALA A 52 -0.19 -2.79 4.38
CA ALA A 52 -0.36 -2.06 3.13
C ALA A 52 0.93 -1.28 2.80
N THR A 53 1.24 -1.19 1.52
CA THR A 53 2.36 -0.39 1.00
C THR A 53 1.84 0.94 0.51
N ILE A 54 2.36 2.04 1.05
CA ILE A 54 2.05 3.41 0.66
C ILE A 54 3.19 3.95 -0.19
N THR A 55 2.90 4.43 -1.38
CA THR A 55 3.87 5.08 -2.26
C THR A 55 3.45 6.52 -2.50
N ALA A 56 4.25 7.49 -2.04
CA ALA A 56 4.02 8.91 -2.27
C ALA A 56 5.30 9.57 -2.78
N ALA A 57 5.19 10.39 -3.83
CA ALA A 57 6.32 11.15 -4.39
C ALA A 57 7.58 10.29 -4.69
N GLY A 58 7.38 9.03 -5.09
CA GLY A 58 8.45 8.08 -5.39
C GLY A 58 9.12 7.42 -4.18
N ALA A 59 8.59 7.64 -2.97
CA ALA A 59 9.01 6.94 -1.76
C ALA A 59 7.92 5.97 -1.31
N SER A 60 8.29 4.72 -1.05
CA SER A 60 7.38 3.68 -0.58
C SER A 60 7.64 3.34 0.88
N GLN A 61 6.57 3.13 1.65
CA GLN A 61 6.60 2.73 3.05
C GLN A 61 5.52 1.68 3.31
N THR A 62 5.88 0.60 3.99
CA THR A 62 4.90 -0.40 4.43
C THR A 62 4.37 -0.03 5.81
N ILE A 63 3.05 0.01 5.94
CA ILE A 63 2.33 0.20 7.20
C ILE A 63 1.60 -1.08 7.59
N THR A 64 1.45 -1.30 8.88
CA THR A 64 0.55 -2.34 9.40
C THR A 64 -0.86 -1.76 9.49
N LEU A 65 -1.83 -2.45 8.89
CA LEU A 65 -3.22 -2.07 9.03
C LEU A 65 -3.68 -2.39 10.46
N PRO A 66 -4.57 -1.58 11.06
CA PRO A 66 -5.16 -1.89 12.36
C PRO A 66 -5.80 -3.28 12.35
N ASP A 67 -5.75 -4.01 13.48
CA ASP A 67 -6.19 -5.41 13.59
C ASP A 67 -7.54 -5.68 12.91
N GLY A 68 -7.50 -6.42 11.80
CA GLY A 68 -8.66 -6.88 11.05
C GLY A 68 -9.35 -5.84 10.16
N GLN A 69 -8.78 -4.64 9.99
CA GLN A 69 -9.27 -3.66 9.01
C GLN A 69 -8.72 -3.98 7.62
N SER A 70 -9.57 -3.78 6.61
CA SER A 70 -9.17 -3.81 5.22
C SER A 70 -8.50 -2.49 4.82
N LEU A 71 -7.73 -2.48 3.72
CA LEU A 71 -7.21 -1.24 3.17
C LEU A 71 -8.34 -0.23 2.89
N SER A 72 -9.48 -0.66 2.35
CA SER A 72 -10.62 0.22 2.11
C SER A 72 -11.15 0.88 3.39
N ASP A 73 -11.27 0.13 4.50
CA ASP A 73 -11.70 0.71 5.79
C ASP A 73 -10.71 1.79 6.28
N TYR A 74 -9.42 1.53 6.08
CA TYR A 74 -8.35 2.47 6.42
C TYR A 74 -8.43 3.75 5.57
N LEU A 75 -8.69 3.62 4.27
CA LEU A 75 -8.83 4.76 3.35
C LEU A 75 -10.10 5.57 3.61
N ASP A 76 -11.23 4.91 3.89
CA ASP A 76 -12.49 5.57 4.27
C ASP A 76 -12.32 6.40 5.56
N ALA A 77 -11.56 5.87 6.51
CA ALA A 77 -11.21 6.61 7.73
C ALA A 77 -10.29 7.80 7.43
N LEU A 78 -9.40 7.67 6.45
CA LEU A 78 -8.47 8.73 6.02
C LEU A 78 -9.22 9.87 5.32
N ASP A 79 -10.12 9.52 4.40
CA ASP A 79 -11.04 10.44 3.70
C ASP A 79 -11.93 11.20 4.70
N SER A 80 -12.51 10.48 5.67
CA SER A 80 -13.30 11.09 6.75
C SER A 80 -12.50 12.00 7.70
N SER A 81 -11.18 11.85 7.74
CA SER A 81 -10.30 12.60 8.63
C SER A 81 -9.76 13.89 8.02
N SER A 82 -9.79 14.00 6.68
CA SER A 82 -9.14 15.08 5.94
C SER A 82 -9.95 15.45 4.70
N ASP A 83 -10.49 16.68 4.65
CA ASP A 83 -11.24 17.23 3.51
C ASP A 83 -10.43 17.32 2.18
N ASP A 84 -9.14 16.99 2.19
CA ASP A 84 -8.21 17.10 1.06
C ASP A 84 -7.65 15.74 0.61
N VAL A 85 -8.35 14.66 0.96
CA VAL A 85 -8.06 13.31 0.49
C VAL A 85 -9.14 12.92 -0.51
N THR A 86 -8.76 12.34 -1.64
CA THR A 86 -9.71 11.79 -2.60
C THR A 86 -9.12 10.52 -3.18
N CYS A 87 -9.70 9.37 -2.83
CA CYS A 87 -9.29 8.06 -3.30
C CYS A 87 -10.15 7.62 -4.50
N ASN A 88 -9.52 7.09 -5.55
CA ASN A 88 -10.19 6.65 -6.79
C ASN A 88 -9.79 5.22 -7.19
#